data_AF-A0A3E0R959-F1
#
_entry.id   AF-A0A3E0R959-F1
#
_cell.length_a   1.000
_cell.length_b   1.000
_cell.length_c   1.000
_cell.angle_alpha   90.00
_cell.angle_beta   90.00
_cell.angle_gamma   90.00
#
_symmetry.space_group_name_H-M   'P 1'
#
loop_
_entity.id
_entity.type
_entity.pdbx_description
1 polymer ?
#
loop_
_entity_poly.entity_id
_entity_poly.type
_entity_poly.pdbx_seq_one_letter_code
_entity_poly.pdbx_strand_id
1 'polypeptide(L)' 'MTFEKHEVNMKFNGRAVKLMLDLLIDAHQNWPGGKPQEQEDLQILKNGFFRAYMDCIFTMDDEK' A
#
# COMPACT_ATOMS: atom_id res chain seq x y z
N MET A 1 13.77 -6.45 -27.57
CA MET A 1 12.85 -5.54 -26.88
C MET A 1 13.43 -5.24 -25.51
N THR A 2 14.02 -4.07 -25.34
CA THR A 2 14.41 -3.55 -24.04
C THR A 2 13.13 -3.13 -23.31
N PHE A 3 12.81 -3.80 -22.20
CA PHE A 3 11.76 -3.34 -21.31
C PHE A 3 12.27 -2.04 -20.67
N GLU A 4 11.93 -0.91 -21.26
CA GLU A 4 12.10 0.39 -20.60
C GLU A 4 11.24 0.37 -19.34
N LYS A 5 11.91 0.27 -18.20
CA LYS A 5 11.31 0.30 -16.88
C LYS A 5 10.81 1.74 -16.68
N HIS A 6 9.62 2.05 -17.17
CA HIS A 6 8.96 3.32 -16.88
C HIS A 6 8.63 3.35 -15.40
N GLU A 7 9.52 3.93 -14.61
CA GLU A 7 9.25 4.27 -13.22
C GLU A 7 8.15 5.33 -13.19
N VAL A 8 6.92 4.88 -12.96
CA VAL A 8 5.79 5.78 -12.73
C VAL A 8 5.93 6.31 -11.30
N ASN A 9 6.54 7.48 -11.16
CA ASN A 9 6.56 8.23 -9.90
C ASN A 9 5.17 8.85 -9.66
N MET A 10 4.30 8.11 -8.98
CA MET A 10 3.04 8.65 -8.49
C MET A 10 3.26 9.35 -7.15
N LYS A 11 3.09 10.67 -7.10
CA LYS A 11 2.95 11.38 -5.82
C LYS A 11 1.59 11.03 -5.22
N PHE A 12 1.58 10.06 -4.32
CA PHE A 12 0.37 9.72 -3.60
C PHE A 12 0.09 10.74 -2.50
N ASN A 13 -1.17 11.14 -2.38
CA ASN A 13 -1.62 11.87 -1.20
C ASN A 13 -1.54 10.93 0.01
N GLY A 14 -0.67 11.22 0.98
CA GLY A 14 -0.47 10.37 2.16
C GLY A 14 -1.77 10.06 2.93
N ARG A 15 -2.78 10.94 2.87
CA ARG A 15 -4.10 10.69 3.47
C ARG A 15 -4.90 9.63 2.70
N ALA A 16 -4.79 9.60 1.37
CA ALA A 16 -5.42 8.56 0.56
C ALA A 16 -4.74 7.20 0.79
N VAL A 17 -3.40 7.18 0.89
CA VAL A 17 -2.66 5.94 1.20
C VAL A 17 -3.04 5.43 2.59
N LYS A 18 -3.15 6.32 3.58
CA LYS A 18 -3.62 5.97 4.93
C LYS A 18 -5.02 5.35 4.92
N LEU A 19 -5.98 5.96 4.22
CA LEU A 19 -7.34 5.43 4.11
C LEU A 19 -7.36 4.02 3.50
N MET A 20 -6.59 3.80 2.43
CA MET A 20 -6.50 2.48 1.80
C MET A 20 -5.84 1.46 2.72
N LEU A 21 -4.79 1.85 3.44
CA LEU A 21 -4.15 1.00 4.45
C LEU A 21 -5.12 0.60 5.56
N ASP A 22 -5.88 1.56 6.10
CA ASP A 22 -6.86 1.31 7.17
C ASP A 22 -7.94 0.31 6.70
N LEU A 23 -8.43 0.46 5.46
CA LEU A 23 -9.36 -0.49 4.85
C LEU A 23 -8.77 -1.90 4.69
N LEU A 24 -7.50 -2.01 4.29
CA LEU A 24 -6.83 -3.30 4.13
C LEU A 24 -6.57 -3.97 5.49
N ILE A 25 -6.26 -3.19 6.53
CA ILE A 25 -6.12 -3.71 7.90
C ILE A 25 -7.46 -4.26 8.38
N ASP A 26 -8.55 -3.49 8.21
CA ASP A 26 -9.90 -3.91 8.60
C ASP A 26 -10.32 -5.19 7.87
N ALA A 27 -10.17 -5.23 6.54
CA ALA A 27 -10.48 -6.40 5.73
C ALA A 27 -9.67 -7.65 6.13
N HIS A 28 -8.43 -7.47 6.56
CA HIS A 28 -7.57 -8.57 6.99
C HIS A 28 -7.89 -9.05 8.41
N GLN A 29 -8.28 -8.14 9.32
CA GLN A 29 -8.68 -8.48 10.69
C GLN A 29 -10.05 -9.13 10.73
N ASN A 30 -10.97 -8.64 9.92
CA ASN A 30 -12.36 -9.09 9.84
C ASN A 30 -12.59 -10.04 8.67
N TRP A 31 -11.55 -10.76 8.24
CA TRP A 31 -11.63 -11.66 7.10
C TRP A 31 -12.73 -12.72 7.33
N PRO A 32 -13.80 -12.76 6.51
CA PRO A 32 -14.94 -13.65 6.74
C PRO A 32 -14.64 -15.12 6.41
N GLY A 33 -13.40 -15.44 6.03
CA GLY A 33 -13.04 -16.69 5.38
C GLY A 33 -13.14 -16.58 3.85
N GLY A 34 -12.46 -17.46 3.14
CA GLY A 34 -12.36 -17.41 1.68
C GLY A 34 -11.24 -18.28 1.17
N LYS A 35 -10.76 -18.01 -0.06
CA LYS A 35 -9.61 -18.75 -0.60
C LYS A 35 -8.33 -18.31 0.13
N PRO A 36 -7.43 -19.24 0.49
CA PRO A 36 -6.16 -18.90 1.13
C PRO A 36 -5.33 -17.88 0.33
N GLN A 37 -5.37 -17.95 -1.01
CA GLN A 37 -4.69 -16.98 -1.88
C GLN A 37 -5.23 -15.56 -1.76
N GLU A 38 -6.53 -15.37 -1.57
CA GLU A 38 -7.10 -14.02 -1.43
C GLU A 38 -6.66 -13.38 -0.10
N GLN A 39 -6.46 -14.20 0.95
CA GLN A 39 -5.91 -13.74 2.22
C GLN A 39 -4.42 -13.38 2.10
N GLU A 40 -3.66 -14.16 1.34
CA GLU A 40 -2.25 -13.88 1.04
C GLU A 40 -2.09 -12.60 0.21
N ASP A 41 -2.90 -12.44 -0.84
CA ASP A 41 -2.96 -11.23 -1.67
C ASP A 41 -3.29 -10.00 -0.82
N LEU A 42 -4.27 -10.13 0.09
CA LEU A 42 -4.65 -9.08 1.02
C LEU A 42 -3.50 -8.70 1.96
N GLN A 43 -2.73 -9.67 2.44
CA GLN A 43 -1.54 -9.42 3.25
C GLN A 43 -0.44 -8.69 2.45
N ILE A 44 -0.21 -9.09 1.20
CA ILE A 44 0.75 -8.43 0.30
C ILE A 44 0.35 -6.98 0.07
N LEU A 45 -0.93 -6.72 -0.24
CA LEU A 45 -1.46 -5.38 -0.46
C LEU A 45 -1.31 -4.51 0.80
N LYS A 46 -1.70 -5.02 1.97
CA LYS A 46 -1.56 -4.31 3.24
C LYS A 46 -0.10 -3.89 3.48
N ASN A 47 0.85 -4.80 3.27
CA ASN A 47 2.27 -4.51 3.46
C ASN A 47 2.79 -3.48 2.44
N GLY A 48 2.36 -3.56 1.17
CA GLY A 48 2.70 -2.58 0.14
C GLY A 48 2.20 -1.17 0.47
N PHE A 49 0.95 -1.06 0.92
CA PHE A 49 0.36 0.22 1.32
C PHE A 49 0.96 0.78 2.62
N PHE A 50 1.35 -0.08 3.56
CA PHE A 50 2.09 0.34 4.75
C PHE A 50 3.41 1.00 4.36
N ARG A 51 4.18 0.38 3.45
CA ARG A 51 5.42 0.95 2.95
C ARG A 51 5.19 2.29 2.24
N ALA A 52 4.22 2.34 1.32
CA ALA A 52 3.88 3.59 0.63
C ALA A 52 3.45 4.71 1.60
N TYR A 53 2.77 4.37 2.70
CA TYR A 53 2.38 5.33 3.73
C TYR A 53 3.59 5.85 4.51
N MET A 54 4.51 4.96 4.90
CA MET A 54 5.76 5.35 5.55
C MET A 54 6.60 6.25 4.63
N ASP A 55 6.70 5.92 3.35
CA ASP A 55 7.38 6.76 2.36
C ASP A 55 6.74 8.15 2.30
N CYS A 56 5.39 8.23 2.29
CA CYS A 56 4.69 9.52 2.35
C CYS A 56 5.00 10.33 3.62
N ILE A 57 5.15 9.69 4.78
CA ILE A 57 5.49 10.37 6.04
C ILE A 57 6.93 10.88 6.00
N PHE A 58 7.89 10.02 5.65
CA PHE A 58 9.31 10.38 5.66
C PHE A 58 9.66 11.42 4.59
N THR A 59 9.01 11.36 3.41
CA THR A 59 9.21 12.39 2.37
C THR A 59 8.71 13.77 2.82
N MET A 60 7.75 13.85 3.75
CA MET A 60 7.31 15.14 4.33
C MET A 60 8.28 15.71 5.36
N ASP A 61 9.13 14.88 5.98
CA ASP A 61 10.14 15.33 6.95
C ASP A 61 11.40 15.86 6.25
N ASP A 62 11.74 15.35 5.06
CA ASP A 62 12.89 15.82 4.26
C ASP A 62 12.64 17.17 3.55
N GLU A 63 11.39 17.63 3.43
CA GLU A 63 11.03 18.93 2.84
C GLU A 63 10.98 20.09 3.87
N LYS A 64 11.41 19.88 5.12
CA LYS A 64 11.50 20.91 6.18
C LYS A 64 12.92 21.41 6.43
#